data_AF-A0A7Z8NQL5-F1
#
_entry.id   AF-A0A7Z8NQL5-F1
#
_cell.length_a   1.000
_cell.length_b   1.000
_cell.length_c   1.000
_cell.angle_alpha   90.00
_cell.angle_beta   90.00
_cell.angle_gamma   90.00
#
_symmetry.space_group_name_H-M   'P 1'
#
loop_
_entity.id
_entity.type
_entity.pdbx_description
1 polymer ?
#
loop_
_entity_poly.entity_id
_entity_poly.type
_entity_poly.pdbx_seq_one_letter_code
_entity_poly.pdbx_strand_id
1 'polypeptide(L)'
;MEDKTGDGGWGASFADPRTVRRCRVEDRPTLVRDASGQEVVSSTRVFLRPEDGPVPVGSRVTVRPGAPDERTAVVLSAAHHHTPPAPEHYELALT
;
A
#
# COMPACT_ATOMS: atom_id res chain seq x y z
N MET A 1 -1.72 -6.27 -6.79
CA MET A 1 -1.62 -6.16 -5.32
C MET A 1 -1.84 -7.54 -4.75
N GLU A 2 -0.96 -7.96 -3.86
CA GLU A 2 -1.00 -9.27 -3.22
C GLU A 2 -1.12 -9.00 -1.71
N ASP A 3 -2.32 -9.19 -1.17
CA ASP A 3 -2.61 -8.89 0.21
C ASP A 3 -1.96 -9.94 1.11
N LYS A 4 -1.24 -9.50 2.15
CA LYS A 4 -0.58 -10.41 3.09
C LYS A 4 -1.64 -11.16 3.90
N THR A 5 -1.58 -12.48 3.90
CA THR A 5 -2.54 -13.37 4.59
C THR A 5 -1.97 -14.00 5.86
N GLY A 6 -0.65 -13.97 6.06
CA GLY A 6 -0.02 -14.47 7.28
C GLY A 6 1.51 -14.47 7.22
N ASP A 7 2.13 -14.93 8.30
CA ASP A 7 3.56 -15.21 8.41
C ASP A 7 3.77 -16.69 8.77
N GLY A 8 4.59 -17.39 8.00
CA GLY A 8 4.95 -18.79 8.25
C GLY A 8 6.47 -18.97 8.37
N GLY A 9 6.90 -20.19 8.67
CA GLY A 9 8.33 -20.53 8.80
C GLY A 9 9.17 -20.29 7.54
N TRP A 10 8.53 -20.07 6.40
CA TRP A 10 9.15 -19.76 5.10
C TRP A 10 8.98 -18.29 4.68
N GLY A 11 8.46 -17.43 5.56
CA GLY A 11 8.17 -16.03 5.28
C GLY A 11 6.67 -15.74 5.14
N ALA A 12 6.37 -14.55 4.64
CA ALA A 12 4.99 -14.07 4.48
C ALA A 12 4.23 -14.85 3.40
N SER A 13 2.96 -15.15 3.68
CA SER A 13 2.00 -15.68 2.71
C SER A 13 1.14 -14.55 2.15
N PHE A 14 0.75 -14.67 0.89
CA PHE A 14 -0.01 -13.66 0.16
C PHE A 14 -1.22 -14.29 -0.52
N ALA A 15 -2.30 -13.52 -0.64
CA ALA A 15 -3.47 -13.86 -1.44
C ALA A 15 -3.16 -13.77 -2.95
N ASP A 16 -4.06 -14.31 -3.77
CA ASP A 16 -3.98 -14.15 -5.22
C ASP A 16 -3.90 -12.67 -5.63
N PRO A 17 -3.08 -12.33 -6.63
CA PRO A 17 -2.94 -10.96 -7.08
C PRO A 17 -4.28 -10.36 -7.55
N ARG A 18 -4.64 -9.19 -7.00
CA ARG A 18 -5.76 -8.36 -7.47
C ARG A 18 -5.29 -7.05 -8.09
N THR A 19 -6.02 -6.59 -9.11
CA THR A 19 -5.72 -5.34 -9.82
C THR A 19 -6.65 -4.22 -9.35
N VAL A 20 -6.07 -3.18 -8.76
CA VAL A 20 -6.80 -1.94 -8.45
C VAL A 20 -6.68 -0.99 -9.64
N ARG A 21 -7.81 -0.70 -10.31
CA ARG A 21 -7.83 0.15 -11.52
C ARG A 21 -8.06 1.63 -11.23
N ARG A 22 -8.66 1.97 -10.10
CA ARG A 22 -9.07 3.35 -9.75
C ARG A 22 -8.35 3.81 -8.48
N CYS A 23 -7.07 4.08 -8.62
CA CYS A 23 -6.24 4.63 -7.55
C CYS A 23 -5.51 5.89 -8.01
N ARG A 24 -5.08 6.70 -7.04
CA ARG A 24 -4.13 7.79 -7.28
C ARG A 24 -2.78 7.35 -6.71
N VAL A 25 -1.74 7.48 -7.52
CA VAL A 25 -0.35 7.21 -7.11
C VAL A 25 0.39 8.54 -7.05
N GLU A 26 1.07 8.79 -5.94
CA GLU A 26 1.94 9.94 -5.76
C GLU A 26 3.36 9.48 -5.46
N ASP A 27 4.28 9.77 -6.37
CA ASP A 27 5.71 9.49 -6.21
C ASP A 27 6.37 10.73 -5.60
N ARG A 28 6.26 10.88 -4.28
CA ARG A 28 6.91 11.95 -3.54
C ARG A 28 7.60 11.38 -2.29
N PRO A 29 8.94 11.41 -2.22
CA PRO A 29 9.66 10.87 -1.08
C PRO A 29 9.26 11.63 0.18
N THR A 30 8.74 10.90 1.16
CA THR A 30 8.24 11.43 2.43
C THR A 30 8.76 10.56 3.56
N LEU A 31 9.20 11.17 4.66
CA LEU A 31 9.52 10.45 5.90
C LEU A 31 8.23 9.92 6.53
N VAL A 32 8.15 8.60 6.71
CA VAL A 32 7.04 7.91 7.41
C VAL A 32 7.60 7.08 8.56
N ARG A 33 6.76 6.77 9.55
CA ARG A 33 7.12 5.81 10.60
C ARG A 33 6.60 4.43 10.25
N ASP A 34 7.45 3.42 10.32
CA ASP A 34 7.05 2.02 10.14
C ASP A 34 6.38 1.44 11.40
N ALA A 35 5.94 0.18 11.31
CA ALA A 35 5.31 -0.53 12.42
C ALA A 35 6.22 -0.76 13.65
N SER A 36 7.54 -0.61 13.50
CA SER A 36 8.52 -0.67 14.60
C SER A 36 8.83 0.71 15.21
N GLY A 37 8.26 1.78 14.63
CA GLY A 37 8.48 3.16 15.05
C GLY A 37 9.71 3.82 14.43
N GLN A 38 10.41 3.16 13.49
CA GLN A 38 11.57 3.73 12.81
C GLN A 38 11.15 4.69 11.69
N GLU A 39 11.95 5.74 11.49
CA GLU A 39 11.80 6.66 10.36
C GLU A 39 12.31 6.00 9.08
N VAL A 40 11.39 5.75 8.15
CA VAL A 40 11.66 5.15 6.85
C VAL A 40 11.21 6.13 5.76
N VAL A 41 11.98 6.26 4.69
CA VAL A 41 11.55 7.04 3.52
C VAL A 41 10.53 6.21 2.74
N SER A 42 9.28 6.67 2.72
CA SER A 42 8.27 6.18 1.78
C SER A 42 8.50 6.89 0.45
N SER A 43 8.84 6.16 -0.59
CA SER A 43 8.99 6.73 -1.93
C SER A 43 7.65 7.08 -2.58
N THR A 44 6.58 6.36 -2.20
CA THR A 44 5.32 6.35 -2.93
C THR A 44 4.12 6.32 -1.99
N ARG A 45 3.10 7.13 -2.27
CA ARG A 45 1.78 7.06 -1.63
C ARG A 45 0.73 6.60 -2.62
N VAL A 46 -0.14 5.70 -2.19
CA VAL A 46 -1.26 5.22 -3.00
C VAL A 46 -2.56 5.49 -2.26
N PHE A 47 -3.47 6.20 -2.92
CA PHE A 47 -4.80 6.48 -2.41
C PHE A 47 -5.79 5.53 -3.08
N LEU A 48 -6.45 4.73 -2.26
CA LEU A 48 -7.43 3.73 -2.65
C LEU A 48 -8.83 4.18 -2.25
N ARG A 49 -9.82 3.71 -2.98
CA ARG A 49 -11.20 3.86 -2.58
C ARG A 49 -11.53 2.90 -1.43
N PRO A 50 -12.59 3.17 -0.65
CA PRO A 50 -13.01 2.29 0.44
C PRO A 50 -13.24 0.85 0.01
N GLU A 51 -13.78 0.63 -1.21
CA GLU A 51 -14.03 -0.71 -1.76
C GLU A 51 -12.76 -1.53 -2.06
N ASP A 52 -11.61 -0.87 -2.16
CA ASP A 52 -10.33 -1.52 -2.48
C ASP A 52 -9.48 -1.80 -1.22
N GLY A 53 -9.96 -1.43 -0.03
CA GLY A 53 -9.34 -1.71 1.27
C GLY A 53 -10.20 -2.64 2.13
N PRO A 54 -9.75 -2.96 3.36
CA PRO A 54 -8.44 -2.62 3.94
C PRO A 54 -7.30 -3.43 3.32
N VAL A 55 -6.09 -2.85 3.28
CA VAL A 55 -4.87 -3.52 2.81
C VAL A 55 -3.93 -3.77 3.99
N PRO A 56 -3.57 -5.02 4.31
CA PRO A 56 -2.66 -5.32 5.40
C PRO A 56 -1.27 -4.72 5.21
N VAL A 57 -0.64 -4.25 6.29
CA VAL A 57 0.78 -3.88 6.28
C VAL A 57 1.63 -5.10 5.93
N GLY A 58 2.67 -4.91 5.12
CA GLY A 58 3.49 -5.98 4.57
C GLY A 58 2.96 -6.59 3.27
N SER A 59 1.79 -6.17 2.79
CA SER A 59 1.29 -6.56 1.45
C SER A 59 2.19 -6.06 0.34
N ARG A 60 2.17 -6.72 -0.82
CA ARG A 60 2.97 -6.35 -2.00
C ARG A 60 2.13 -5.58 -3.01
N VAL A 61 2.68 -4.49 -3.51
CA VAL A 61 2.02 -3.62 -4.48
C VAL A 61 2.93 -3.43 -5.67
N THR A 62 2.52 -3.98 -6.81
CA THR A 62 3.09 -3.63 -8.11
C THR A 62 2.47 -2.32 -8.58
N VAL A 63 3.27 -1.26 -8.61
CA VAL A 63 2.90 0.07 -9.09
C VAL A 63 3.11 0.11 -10.60
N ARG A 64 2.10 0.60 -11.33
CA ARG A 64 2.11 0.78 -12.80
C ARG A 64 2.59 -0.47 -13.57
N PRO A 65 1.89 -1.61 -13.43
CA PRO A 65 2.23 -2.83 -14.18
C PRO A 65 2.18 -2.58 -15.70
N GLY A 66 3.23 -2.98 -16.41
CA GLY A 66 3.44 -2.81 -17.84
C GLY A 66 4.03 -1.47 -18.26
N ALA A 67 4.32 -0.55 -17.34
CA ALA A 67 4.98 0.73 -17.63
C ALA A 67 6.50 0.64 -17.45
N PRO A 68 7.31 1.52 -18.08
CA PRO A 68 8.77 1.52 -17.91
C PRO A 68 9.26 1.71 -16.47
N ASP A 69 8.41 2.27 -15.60
CA ASP A 69 8.67 2.51 -14.20
C ASP A 69 7.87 1.59 -13.26
N GLU A 70 7.48 0.42 -13.78
CA GLU A 70 6.94 -0.68 -13.00
C GLU A 70 7.89 -1.05 -11.86
N ARG A 71 7.34 -1.15 -10.65
CA ARG A 71 8.07 -1.66 -9.49
C ARG A 71 7.14 -2.31 -8.49
N THR A 72 7.65 -3.29 -7.76
CA THR A 72 6.95 -3.89 -6.62
C THR A 72 7.51 -3.31 -5.33
N ALA A 73 6.63 -2.76 -4.51
CA ALA A 73 6.93 -2.19 -3.22
C ALA A 73 6.09 -2.84 -2.12
N VAL A 74 6.52 -2.69 -0.86
CA VAL A 74 5.83 -3.24 0.31
C VAL A 74 5.02 -2.13 0.98
N VAL A 75 3.81 -2.46 1.42
CA VAL A 75 2.98 -1.56 2.24
C VAL A 75 3.63 -1.40 3.62
N LEU A 76 4.11 -0.19 3.92
CA LEU A 76 4.68 0.17 5.22
C LEU A 76 3.60 0.55 6.23
N SER A 77 2.59 1.29 5.78
CA SER A 77 1.45 1.70 6.58
C SER A 77 0.20 1.82 5.73
N ALA A 78 -0.96 1.55 6.34
CA ALA A 78 -2.27 1.77 5.75
C ALA A 78 -3.11 2.62 6.72
N ALA A 79 -3.60 3.77 6.27
CA ALA A 79 -4.48 4.64 7.04
C ALA A 79 -5.87 4.68 6.41
N HIS A 80 -6.90 4.60 7.24
CA HIS A 80 -8.29 4.77 6.83
C HIS A 80 -8.74 6.20 7.16
N HIS A 81 -9.09 6.96 6.13
CA HIS A 81 -9.55 8.33 6.28
C HIS A 81 -11.06 8.37 6.07
N HIS A 82 -11.81 8.44 7.18
CA HIS A 82 -13.26 8.61 7.18
C HIS A 82 -13.62 9.87 7.96
N THR A 83 -13.77 10.99 7.24
CA THR A 83 -14.06 12.30 7.83
C THR A 83 -15.04 13.08 6.96
N PRO A 84 -16.36 12.86 7.13
CA PRO A 84 -17.38 13.60 6.39
C PRO A 84 -17.24 15.12 6.57
N PRO A 85 -17.48 15.94 5.53
CA PRO A 85 -18.03 15.57 4.21
C PRO A 85 -16.98 15.12 3.19
N ALA A 86 -15.70 15.00 3.58
CA ALA A 86 -14.66 14.57 2.65
C ALA A 86 -14.88 13.11 2.21
N PRO A 87 -14.60 12.77 0.94
CA PRO A 87 -14.68 11.40 0.47
C PRO A 87 -13.77 10.47 1.27
N GLU A 88 -14.36 9.37 1.71
CA GLU A 88 -13.65 8.29 2.39
C GLU A 88 -12.60 7.67 1.45
N HIS A 89 -11.44 7.36 1.99
CA HIS A 89 -10.38 6.68 1.24
C HIS A 89 -9.40 5.97 2.17
N TYR A 90 -8.60 5.08 1.59
CA TYR A 90 -7.41 4.53 2.24
C TYR A 90 -6.17 5.17 1.66
N GLU A 91 -5.17 5.38 2.51
CA GLU A 91 -3.86 5.85 2.14
C GLU A 91 -2.81 4.79 2.49
N LEU A 92 -2.05 4.37 1.49
CA LEU A 92 -0.93 3.44 1.66
C LEU A 92 0.39 4.16 1.48
N ALA A 93 1.33 3.94 2.40
CA ALA A 93 2.73 4.32 2.23
C ALA A 93 3.51 3.09 1.78
N LEU A 94 4.33 3.23 0.74
CA LEU A 94 5.13 2.15 0.16
C LEU A 94 6.63 2.44 0.25
N THR A 95 7.42 1.39 0.40
CA THR A 95 8.91 1.42 0.28
C THR A 95 9.33 1.93 -1.09
#